data_AF-A0A183TW60-F1
#
_entry.id   AF-A0A183TW60-F1
#
_cell.length_a   1.000
_cell.length_b   1.000
_cell.length_c   1.000
_cell.angle_alpha   90.00
_cell.angle_beta   90.00
_cell.angle_gamma   90.00
#
_symmetry.space_group_name_H-M   'P 1'
#
loop_
_entity.id
_entity.type
_entity.pdbx_description
1 polymer ?
#
loop_
_entity_poly.entity_id
_entity_poly.type
_entity_poly.pdbx_seq_one_letter_code
_entity_poly.pdbx_strand_id
1 'polypeptide(L)' 'LEKLLNAQRNYCLCDVKLSRDIRDRIKKTVCEPYADFYVRMNRSTYWKSVEKHFKYTPESLEVVIDRLFDVTA' A
#
# COMPACT_ATOMS: atom_id res chain seq x y z
N LEU A 1 1.36 0.85 -8.95
CA LEU A 1 0.78 1.39 -7.70
C LEU A 1 0.41 2.87 -7.83
N GLU A 2 1.36 3.74 -8.18
CA GLU A 2 1.15 5.20 -8.27
C GLU A 2 -0.04 5.64 -9.16
N LYS A 3 -0.22 5.02 -10.34
CA LYS A 3 -1.39 5.32 -11.21
C LYS A 3 -2.73 5.02 -10.53
N LEU A 4 -2.78 3.96 -9.72
CA LEU A 4 -3.99 3.52 -9.03
C LEU A 4 -4.26 4.42 -7.81
N LEU A 5 -3.22 4.81 -7.07
CA LEU A 5 -3.33 5.80 -5.99
C LEU A 5 -3.80 7.16 -6.51
N ASN A 6 -3.30 7.59 -7.68
CA ASN A 6 -3.69 8.85 -8.28
C ASN A 6 -5.15 8.83 -8.76
N ALA A 7 -5.62 7.70 -9.30
CA ALA A 7 -7.04 7.52 -9.61
C ALA A 7 -7.91 7.49 -8.34
N GLN A 8 -7.42 6.83 -7.28
CA GLN A 8 -8.15 6.68 -6.03
C GLN A 8 -8.25 7.96 -5.20
N ARG A 9 -7.27 8.87 -5.31
CA ARG A 9 -7.27 10.16 -4.63
C ARG A 9 -8.42 11.08 -5.06
N ASN A 10 -8.96 10.89 -6.26
CA ASN A 10 -10.11 11.64 -6.77
C ASN A 10 -11.46 11.09 -6.28
N TYR A 11 -11.48 9.91 -5.68
CA TYR A 11 -12.69 9.37 -5.07
C TYR A 11 -12.80 9.84 -3.62
N CYS A 12 -13.92 10.47 -3.31
CA CYS A 12 -14.26 10.86 -1.96
C CYS A 12 -15.43 9.99 -1.47
N LEU A 13 -15.26 9.33 -0.32
CA LEU A 13 -16.30 8.53 0.31
C LEU A 13 -16.78 9.26 1.56
N CYS A 14 -18.01 9.77 1.54
CA CYS A 14 -18.61 10.47 2.69
C CYS A 14 -18.90 9.53 3.89
N ASP A 15 -19.05 8.23 3.63
CA ASP A 15 -19.27 7.24 4.68
C ASP A 15 -17.92 6.74 5.23
N VAL A 16 -17.61 7.17 6.45
CA VAL A 16 -16.38 6.82 7.16
C VAL A 16 -16.27 5.32 7.41
N LYS A 17 -17.39 4.62 7.69
CA LYS A 17 -17.39 3.17 7.92
C LYS A 17 -17.08 2.43 6.62
N LEU A 18 -17.74 2.81 5.54
CA LEU A 18 -17.49 2.22 4.22
C LEU A 18 -16.05 2.49 3.74
N SER A 19 -15.53 3.70 3.98
CA SER A 19 -14.15 4.04 3.64
C SER A 19 -13.13 3.20 4.41
N ARG A 20 -13.44 2.87 5.68
CA ARG A 20 -12.59 2.03 6.52
C ARG A 20 -12.63 0.58 6.07
N ASP A 21 -13.83 0.05 5.81
CA ASP A 21 -14.00 -1.33 5.33
C ASP A 21 -13.29 -1.55 3.99
N ILE A 22 -13.38 -0.57 3.07
CA ILE A 22 -12.68 -0.62 1.78
C ILE A 22 -11.16 -0.56 2.00
N ARG A 23 -10.66 0.34 2.86
CA ARG A 23 -9.23 0.42 3.19
C ARG A 23 -8.72 -0.88 3.80
N ASP A 24 -9.40 -1.46 4.77
CA ASP A 24 -9.02 -2.72 5.42
C ASP A 24 -9.01 -3.88 4.43
N ARG A 25 -9.97 -3.92 3.50
CA ARG A 25 -10.03 -4.95 2.46
C ARG A 25 -8.89 -4.81 1.45
N ILE A 26 -8.55 -3.57 1.04
CA ILE A 26 -7.41 -3.29 0.17
C ILE A 26 -6.10 -3.66 0.87
N LYS A 27 -5.93 -3.31 2.16
CA LYS A 27 -4.77 -3.70 2.97
C LYS A 27 -4.59 -5.21 2.98
N LYS A 28 -5.61 -5.98 3.34
CA LYS A 28 -5.50 -7.45 3.35
C LYS A 28 -5.14 -8.03 1.98
N THR A 29 -5.70 -7.46 0.92
CA THR A 29 -5.46 -7.96 -0.44
C THR A 29 -4.07 -7.61 -0.97
N VAL A 30 -3.47 -6.49 -0.52
CA VAL A 30 -2.23 -5.95 -1.09
C VAL A 30 -1.04 -6.06 -0.12
N CYS A 31 -1.20 -5.68 1.14
CA CYS A 31 -0.12 -5.68 2.13
C CYS A 31 0.35 -7.07 2.51
N GLU A 32 -0.55 -8.05 2.72
CA GLU A 32 -0.16 -9.43 3.05
C GLU A 32 0.73 -10.07 1.97
N PRO A 33 0.31 -10.13 0.69
CA PRO A 33 1.14 -10.71 -0.36
C PRO A 33 2.40 -9.87 -0.65
N TYR A 34 2.35 -8.55 -0.44
CA TYR A 34 3.53 -7.69 -0.58
C TYR A 34 4.54 -7.90 0.53
N ALA A 35 4.11 -8.06 1.78
CA ALA A 35 4.98 -8.35 2.92
C ALA A 35 5.69 -9.69 2.73
N ASP A 36 4.95 -10.72 2.29
CA ASP A 36 5.51 -12.02 1.95
C ASP A 36 6.54 -11.93 0.81
N PHE A 37 6.23 -11.16 -0.25
CA PHE A 37 7.15 -10.92 -1.34
C PHE A 37 8.41 -10.17 -0.89
N TYR A 38 8.25 -9.15 -0.03
CA TYR A 38 9.34 -8.37 0.52
C TYR A 38 10.26 -9.22 1.40
N VAL A 39 9.70 -10.07 2.26
CA VAL A 39 10.49 -11.01 3.10
C VAL A 39 11.24 -12.03 2.25
N ARG A 40 10.60 -12.59 1.21
CA ARG A 40 11.26 -13.51 0.27
C ARG A 40 12.41 -12.84 -0.48
N MET A 41 12.22 -11.60 -0.94
CA MET A 41 13.27 -10.82 -1.61
C MET A 41 14.40 -10.44 -0.65
N ASN A 42 14.09 -10.08 0.60
CA ASN A 42 15.08 -9.75 1.61
C ASN A 42 15.98 -10.93 1.99
N ARG A 43 15.45 -12.16 1.94
CA ARG A 43 16.24 -13.38 2.14
C ARG A 43 17.10 -13.78 0.93
N SER A 44 16.92 -13.10 -0.21
CA SER A 44 17.66 -13.38 -1.44
C SER A 44 19.03 -12.70 -1.42
N THR A 45 20.06 -13.38 -1.91
CA THR A 45 21.43 -12.84 -2.06
C THR A 45 21.48 -11.55 -2.88
N TYR A 46 20.46 -11.33 -3.72
CA TYR A 46 20.34 -10.14 -4.57
C TYR A 46 19.81 -8.90 -3.84
N TRP A 47 19.33 -9.03 -2.59
CA TRP A 47 18.65 -7.96 -1.84
C TRP A 47 19.39 -6.63 -1.85
N LYS A 48 20.70 -6.63 -1.60
CA LYS A 48 21.55 -5.41 -1.58
C LYS A 48 21.56 -4.65 -2.91
N SER A 49 21.30 -5.33 -4.03
CA SER A 49 21.18 -4.71 -5.35
C SER A 49 19.75 -4.21 -5.60
N VAL A 50 18.74 -4.96 -5.12
CA VAL A 50 17.33 -4.67 -5.39
C VAL A 50 16.70 -3.70 -4.41
N GLU A 51 17.24 -3.53 -3.20
CA GLU A 51 16.69 -2.63 -2.16
C GLU A 51 16.53 -1.20 -2.68
N LYS A 52 17.45 -0.75 -3.56
CA LYS A 52 17.43 0.58 -4.18
C LYS A 52 16.25 0.77 -5.14
N HIS A 53 15.65 -0.32 -5.59
CA HIS A 53 14.47 -0.32 -6.46
C HIS A 53 13.16 -0.45 -5.67
N PHE A 54 13.21 -0.81 -4.38
CA PHE A 54 12.04 -0.88 -3.52
C PHE A 54 11.73 0.50 -2.94
N LYS A 55 10.83 1.23 -3.61
CA LYS A 55 10.37 2.55 -3.18
C LYS A 55 9.46 2.51 -1.94
N TYR A 56 8.88 1.35 -1.63
CA TYR A 56 7.94 1.17 -0.51
C TYR A 56 8.32 -0.04 0.34
N THR A 57 8.48 0.14 1.65
CA THR A 57 8.42 -0.96 2.61
C THR A 57 6.96 -1.38 2.84
N PRO A 58 6.69 -2.60 3.35
CA PRO A 58 5.33 -3.03 3.69
C PRO A 58 4.60 -2.03 4.61
N GLU A 59 5.31 -1.46 5.58
CA GLU A 59 4.79 -0.46 6.52
C GLU A 59 4.46 0.85 5.80
N SER A 60 5.36 1.30 4.92
CA SER A 60 5.12 2.52 4.13
C SER A 60 3.94 2.36 3.15
N LEU A 61 3.75 1.15 2.61
CA LEU A 61 2.65 0.82 1.72
C LEU A 61 1.31 0.85 2.47
N GLU A 62 1.31 0.34 3.70
CA GLU A 62 0.15 0.37 4.58
C GLU A 62 -0.28 1.81 4.91
N VAL A 63 0.68 2.69 5.23
CA VAL A 63 0.41 4.12 5.47
C VAL A 63 -0.16 4.81 4.23
N VAL A 64 0.32 4.45 3.03
CA VAL A 64 -0.22 5.00 1.78
C VAL A 64 -1.66 4.56 1.54
N ILE A 65 -1.99 3.31 1.87
CA ILE A 65 -3.36 2.78 1.77
C ILE A 65 -4.27 3.43 2.82
N ASP A 66 -3.78 3.69 4.03
CA ASP A 66 -4.56 4.38 5.07
C ASP A 66 -4.96 5.80 4.68
N ARG A 67 -4.11 6.47 3.90
CA ARG A 67 -4.35 7.83 3.37
C ARG A 67 -5.29 7.85 2.17
N LEU A 68 -5.73 6.69 1.66
CA LEU A 68 -6.73 6.65 0.59
C LEU A 68 -8.07 7.18 1.11
N PHE A 69 -8.76 7.93 0.25
CA PHE A 69 -10.06 8.56 0.54
C PHE A 69 -10.03 9.61 1.66
N ASP A 70 -8.84 10.02 2.12
CA ASP A 70 -8.68 11.11 3.08
C ASP A 70 -8.52 12.43 2.33
N VAL A 71 -9.54 13.29 2.43
CA VAL A 71 -9.65 14.55 1.66
C VAL A 71 -8.82 15.68 2.28
N THR A 72 -8.14 15.43 3.40
CA THR A 72 -7.38 16.44 4.15
C THR A 72 -5.95 16.69 3.68
N ALA A 73 -5.54 16.17 2.49
CA ALA A 73 -4.18 16.31 1.95
C ALA A 73 -4.09 17.15 0.66
#